data_AF-A0A1Z4V2L7-F1
#
_entry.id   AF-A0A1Z4V2L7-F1
#
_cell.length_a   1.000
_cell.length_b   1.000
_cell.length_c   1.000
_cell.angle_alpha   90.00
_cell.angle_beta   90.00
_cell.angle_gamma   90.00
#
_symmetry.space_group_name_H-M   'P 1'
#
loop_
_entity.id
_entity.type
_entity.pdbx_description
1 polymer ?
#
loop_
_entity_poly.entity_id
_entity_poly.type
_entity_poly.pdbx_seq_one_letter_code
_entity_poly.pdbx_strand_id
1 'polypeptide(L)' 'MTIQLAKVYRYSSENGYSDIQKLSRGEKMSIQAFPEINLVVDDILGSLANL' A
#
# COMPACT_ATOMS: atom_id res chain seq x y z
N MET A 1 5.98 -17.46 -3.91
CA MET A 1 4.60 -17.02 -3.64
C MET A 1 4.69 -15.77 -2.77
N THR A 2 4.35 -14.60 -3.31
CA THR A 2 4.50 -13.32 -2.58
C THR A 2 3.24 -13.08 -1.75
N ILE A 3 3.40 -12.81 -0.44
CA ILE A 3 2.28 -12.51 0.45
C ILE A 3 1.84 -11.06 0.19
N GLN A 4 0.57 -10.86 -0.14
CA GLN A 4 -0.05 -9.53 -0.22
C GLN A 4 -0.41 -9.07 1.19
N LEU A 5 -0.02 -7.85 1.55
CA LEU A 5 -0.18 -7.33 2.91
C LEU A 5 -0.95 -6.02 2.98
N ALA A 6 -1.00 -5.27 1.88
CA ALA A 6 -1.81 -4.06 1.77
C ALA A 6 -2.54 -3.99 0.42
N LYS A 7 -3.72 -3.36 0.42
CA LYS A 7 -4.46 -2.98 -0.79
C LYS A 7 -4.80 -1.50 -0.74
N VAL A 8 -4.47 -0.79 -1.82
CA VAL A 8 -4.77 0.63 -2.00
C VAL A 8 -5.82 0.76 -3.08
N TYR A 9 -6.91 1.44 -2.77
CA TYR A 9 -8.04 1.66 -3.67
C TYR A 9 -8.10 3.14 -4.05
N ARG A 10 -8.20 3.45 -5.34
CA ARG A 10 -8.20 4.81 -5.88
C ARG A 10 -9.28 5.00 -6.94
N TYR A 11 -9.67 6.27 -7.11
CA TYR A 11 -10.68 6.73 -8.07
C TYR A 11 -12.01 5.98 -7.90
N SER A 12 -12.75 6.36 -6.86
CA SER A 12 -14.10 5.81 -6.63
C SER A 12 -15.06 6.23 -7.74
N SER A 13 -15.91 5.30 -8.14
CA SER A 13 -17.01 5.48 -9.08
C SER A 13 -18.24 4.72 -8.59
N GLU A 14 -19.36 4.86 -9.29
CA GLU A 14 -20.59 4.10 -9.00
C GLU A 14 -20.38 2.57 -9.09
N ASN A 15 -19.41 2.12 -9.90
CA ASN A 15 -19.06 0.71 -10.07
C ASN A 15 -17.89 0.25 -9.17
N GLY A 16 -17.53 1.05 -8.16
CA GLY A 16 -16.40 0.79 -7.27
C GLY A 16 -15.14 1.56 -7.67
N TYR A 17 -13.97 1.00 -7.34
CA TYR A 17 -12.68 1.66 -7.56
C TYR A 17 -12.02 1.19 -8.86
N SER A 18 -11.51 2.11 -9.67
CA SER A 18 -10.90 1.78 -10.95
C SER A 18 -9.39 1.50 -10.88
N ASP A 19 -8.72 1.90 -9.79
CA ASP A 19 -7.30 1.59 -9.56
C ASP A 19 -7.15 0.88 -8.20
N ILE A 20 -6.73 -0.37 -8.25
CA ILE A 20 -6.53 -1.23 -7.07
C ILE A 20 -5.11 -1.77 -7.11
N GLN A 21 -4.28 -1.32 -6.19
CA GLN A 21 -2.90 -1.73 -6.07
C GLN A 21 -2.76 -2.72 -4.92
N LYS A 22 -2.04 -3.81 -5.16
CA LYS A 22 -1.73 -4.82 -4.16
C LYS A 22 -0.25 -4.71 -3.85
N LEU A 23 0.08 -4.55 -2.57
CA LEU A 23 1.45 -4.29 -2.13
C LEU A 23 1.90 -5.37 -1.13
N SER A 24 3.17 -5.72 -1.23
CA SER A 24 3.96 -6.60 -0.37
C SER A 24 4.99 -5.77 0.42
N ARG A 25 5.69 -6.42 1.38
CA ARG A 25 6.78 -5.78 2.13
C ARG A 25 7.85 -5.22 1.18
N GLY A 26 8.45 -4.11 1.56
CA GLY A 26 9.43 -3.36 0.77
C GLY A 26 8.83 -2.49 -0.34
N GLU A 27 7.58 -2.70 -0.74
CA GLU A 27 6.95 -1.89 -1.79
C GLU A 27 6.49 -0.53 -1.25
N LYS A 28 6.60 0.49 -2.10
CA LYS A 28 6.19 1.86 -1.78
C LYS A 28 4.68 2.01 -1.88
N MET A 29 4.10 2.65 -0.88
CA MET A 29 2.72 3.10 -0.86
C MET A 29 2.66 4.61 -1.09
N SER A 30 2.10 5.03 -2.21
CA SER A 30 1.92 6.45 -2.50
C SER A 30 0.57 6.96 -1.96
N ILE A 31 0.62 8.05 -1.20
CA ILE A 31 -0.55 8.77 -0.70
C ILE A 31 -0.76 9.99 -1.60
N GLN A 32 -1.79 9.98 -2.44
CA GLN A 32 -1.97 11.02 -3.46
C GLN A 32 -2.15 12.44 -2.90
N ALA A 33 -2.74 12.56 -1.72
CA ALA A 33 -2.91 13.84 -1.04
C ALA A 33 -1.59 14.43 -0.50
N PHE A 34 -0.55 13.60 -0.34
CA PHE A 34 0.74 13.96 0.26
C PHE A 34 1.89 13.31 -0.54
N PRO A 35 2.15 13.77 -1.78
CA PRO A 35 3.13 13.14 -2.68
C PRO A 35 4.58 13.16 -2.14
N GLU A 36 4.88 14.01 -1.17
CA GLU A 36 6.16 14.10 -0.47
C GLU A 36 6.38 12.98 0.55
N ILE A 37 5.32 12.31 1.00
CA ILE A 37 5.42 11.21 1.97
C ILE A 37 5.93 9.96 1.25
N ASN A 38 7.12 9.51 1.64
CA ASN A 38 7.68 8.23 1.23
C ASN A 38 7.33 7.18 2.27
N LEU A 39 6.25 6.42 2.03
CA LEU A 39 5.83 5.32 2.90
C LEU A 39 6.14 3.99 2.20
N VAL A 40 6.77 3.05 2.92
CA VAL A 40 6.86 1.65 2.49
C VAL A 40 5.98 0.77 3.37
N VAL A 41 5.55 -0.38 2.85
CA VAL A 41 4.66 -1.29 3.60
C VAL A 41 5.24 -1.69 4.96
N ASP A 42 6.56 -1.79 5.09
CA ASP A 42 7.23 -2.12 6.36
C ASP A 42 7.10 -1.03 7.42
N ASP A 43 6.90 0.24 7.05
CA ASP A 43 6.69 1.33 8.00
C ASP A 43 5.35 1.20 8.74
N ILE A 44 4.37 0.54 8.11
CA ILE A 44 3.03 0.31 8.68
C ILE A 44 3.04 -0.98 9.51
N LEU A 45 3.63 -2.04 8.97
CA LEU A 45 3.57 -3.38 9.57
C LEU A 45 4.68 -3.65 10.58
N GLY A 46 5.66 -2.75 10.69
CA GLY A 46 6.86 -2.94 11.48
C GLY A 46 7.82 -4.00 10.88
N SER A 47 9.00 -4.12 11.48
CA SER A 47 10.01 -5.10 11.08
C SER A 47 9.66 -6.51 11.55
N LEU A 48 9.90 -7.51 10.70
CA LEU A 48 9.82 -8.93 11.08
C LEU A 48 10.99 -9.37 11.97
N ALA A 49 12.03 -8.54 12.13
CA ALA A 49 13.24 -8.89 12.88
C ALA A 49 13.05 -8.97 14.41
N ASN A 50 11.83 -8.72 14.91
CA ASN A 50 11.47 -8.77 16.34
C ASN A 50 10.49 -9.91 16.66
N LEU A 51 10.42 -10.97 15.84
CA LEU A 51 9.64 -12.18 16.09
C LEU A 51 10.54 -13.40 16.28
#